data_AF-A0A227HC76-F1
#
_entry.id   AF-A0A227HC76-F1
#
_cell.length_a   1.000
_cell.length_b   1.000
_cell.length_c   1.000
_cell.angle_alpha   90.00
_cell.angle_beta   90.00
_cell.angle_gamma   90.00
#
_symmetry.space_group_name_H-M   'P 1'
#
loop_
_entity.id
_entity.type
_entity.pdbx_description
1 polymer ?
#
loop_
_entity_poly.entity_id
_entity_poly.type
_entity_poly.pdbx_seq_one_letter_code
_entity_poly.pdbx_strand_id
1 'polypeptide(L)' 'FDVWRKSERLKDILICCQADHAGRKGLEDLPYPQAGIFMLAYQAAASVDVQAIIQDGFKGPAIRDEQEKRRIEA' A
#
# COMPACT_ATOMS: atom_id res chain seq x y z
N PHE A 1 1.52 10.61 6.65
CA PHE A 1 0.67 9.97 5.63
C PHE A 1 0.31 8.58 6.17
N ASP A 2 -0.96 8.22 6.29
CA ASP A 2 -1.40 6.95 6.91
C ASP A 2 -2.51 6.34 6.06
N VAL A 3 -2.16 5.28 5.32
CA VAL A 3 -3.04 4.57 4.38
C VAL A 3 -3.79 3.42 5.03
N TRP A 4 -3.41 3.03 6.25
CA TRP A 4 -4.07 1.96 6.99
C TRP A 4 -5.39 2.43 7.59
N ARG A 5 -5.42 3.69 8.07
CA ARG A 5 -6.64 4.31 8.61
C ARG A 5 -7.45 5.10 7.58
N LYS A 6 -6.82 5.52 6.48
CA LYS A 6 -7.41 6.37 5.43
C LYS A 6 -6.95 5.91 4.05
N SER A 7 -7.48 4.76 3.63
CA SER A 7 -7.10 4.08 2.39
C SER A 7 -7.24 4.94 1.14
N GLU A 8 -8.21 5.86 1.12
CA GLU A 8 -8.48 6.80 0.04
C GLU A 8 -7.28 7.68 -0.30
N ARG A 9 -6.43 7.98 0.69
CA ARG A 9 -5.22 8.81 0.50
C ARG A 9 -4.21 8.19 -0.44
N LEU A 10 -4.17 6.85 -0.55
CA LEU A 10 -3.31 6.19 -1.51
C LEU A 10 -3.78 6.50 -2.94
N LYS A 11 -5.10 6.46 -3.19
CA LYS A 11 -5.63 6.79 -4.51
C LYS A 11 -5.36 8.25 -4.87
N ASP A 12 -5.58 9.16 -3.93
CA ASP A 12 -5.36 10.59 -4.14
C ASP A 12 -3.90 10.88 -4.54
N ILE A 13 -2.91 10.32 -3.81
CA ILE A 13 -1.50 10.55 -4.14
C ILE A 13 -1.12 9.92 -5.47
N LEU A 14 -1.66 8.74 -5.80
CA LEU A 14 -1.38 8.08 -7.08
C LEU A 14 -1.95 8.86 -8.26
N ILE A 15 -3.11 9.51 -8.11
CA ILE A 15 -3.65 10.45 -9.11
C ILE A 15 -2.69 11.63 -9.30
N CYS A 16 -2.19 12.22 -8.22
CA CYS A 16 -1.20 13.31 -8.30
C CYS A 16 0.07 12.86 -9.04
N CYS A 17 0.59 11.66 -8.76
CA CYS A 17 1.76 11.12 -9.45
C CYS A 17 1.50 10.85 -10.94
N GLN A 18 0.32 10.32 -11.27
CA GLN A 18 -0.06 10.08 -12.66
C GLN A 18 -0.21 11.40 -13.43
N ALA A 19 -0.76 12.43 -12.81
CA ALA A 19 -0.84 13.76 -13.40
C ALA A 19 0.55 14.37 -13.64
N ASP A 20 1.50 14.21 -12.69
CA ASP A 20 2.90 14.62 -12.88
C ASP A 20 3.57 13.86 -14.03
N HIS A 21 3.35 12.55 -14.15
CA HIS A 21 3.85 11.74 -15.26
C HIS A 21 3.33 12.25 -16.60
N ALA A 22 2.01 12.39 -16.74
CA ALA A 22 1.37 12.81 -17.98
C ALA A 22 1.68 14.28 -18.35
N GLY A 23 2.02 15.13 -17.38
CA GLY A 23 2.39 16.52 -17.61
C GLY A 23 3.80 16.72 -18.17
N ARG A 24 4.63 15.67 -18.21
CA ARG A 24 6.00 15.75 -18.74
C ARG A 24 6.01 15.55 -20.25
N LYS A 25 6.73 16.43 -20.95
CA LYS A 25 6.86 16.40 -22.41
C LYS A 25 7.29 15.03 -22.92
N GLY A 26 6.50 14.46 -23.83
CA GLY A 26 6.74 13.16 -24.45
C GLY A 26 6.20 11.96 -23.66
N LEU A 27 5.51 12.18 -22.53
CA LEU A 27 4.88 11.13 -21.72
C LEU A 27 3.34 11.25 -21.69
N GLU A 28 2.74 12.18 -22.43
CA GLU A 28 1.33 12.56 -22.33
C GLU A 28 0.38 11.37 -22.55
N ASP A 29 0.73 10.50 -23.50
CA ASP A 29 -0.04 9.31 -23.88
C ASP A 29 0.55 8.02 -23.30
N LEU A 30 1.63 8.11 -22.50
CA LEU A 30 2.26 6.93 -21.92
C LEU A 30 1.52 6.47 -20.66
N PRO A 31 1.34 5.14 -20.48
CA PRO A 31 0.69 4.62 -19.30
C PRO A 31 1.56 4.83 -18.06
N TYR A 32 0.91 5.03 -16.91
CA TYR A 32 1.55 5.07 -15.60
C TYR A 32 1.25 3.77 -14.80
N PRO A 33 1.90 2.64 -15.12
CA PRO A 33 1.62 1.34 -14.49
C PRO A 33 1.92 1.31 -12.99
N GLN A 34 2.73 2.25 -12.49
CA GLN A 34 3.12 2.37 -11.10
C GLN A 34 1.90 2.48 -10.18
N ALA A 35 0.87 3.21 -10.58
CA ALA A 35 -0.38 3.29 -9.79
C ALA A 35 -1.01 1.91 -9.57
N GLY A 36 -1.05 1.07 -10.60
CA GLY A 36 -1.54 -0.30 -10.49
C GLY A 36 -0.66 -1.15 -9.56
N ILE A 37 0.66 -1.07 -9.70
CA ILE A 37 1.63 -1.81 -8.86
C ILE A 37 1.47 -1.43 -7.38
N PHE A 38 1.38 -0.13 -7.06
CA PHE A 38 1.18 0.32 -5.68
C PHE A 38 -0.17 -0.11 -5.11
N MET A 39 -1.23 -0.12 -5.91
CA MET A 39 -2.54 -0.60 -5.48
C MET A 39 -2.52 -2.11 -5.18
N LEU A 40 -1.84 -2.91 -6.01
CA LEU A 40 -1.69 -4.35 -5.77
C LEU A 40 -0.88 -4.63 -4.50
N ALA A 41 0.27 -3.96 -4.33
CA ALA A 41 1.09 -4.09 -3.12
C ALA A 41 0.31 -3.69 -1.85
N TYR A 42 -0.45 -2.59 -1.92
CA TYR A 42 -1.31 -2.17 -0.81
C TYR A 42 -2.37 -3.22 -0.49
N GLN A 43 -3.01 -3.82 -1.50
CA GLN A 43 -4.02 -4.85 -1.28
C GLN A 43 -3.42 -6.10 -0.63
N ALA A 44 -2.25 -6.55 -1.08
CA ALA A 44 -1.50 -7.66 -0.47
C ALA A 44 -1.22 -7.37 1.01
N ALA A 45 -0.61 -6.24 1.32
CA ALA A 45 -0.31 -5.85 2.69
C ALA A 45 -1.59 -5.63 3.55
N ALA A 46 -2.64 -5.04 2.99
CA ALA A 46 -3.91 -4.85 3.69
C ALA A 46 -4.64 -6.16 3.99
N SER A 47 -4.34 -7.23 3.24
CA SER A 47 -4.94 -8.56 3.44
C SER A 47 -4.31 -9.34 4.61
N VAL A 48 -3.20 -8.86 5.18
CA VAL A 48 -2.56 -9.48 6.34
C VAL A 48 -3.51 -9.49 7.53
N ASP A 49 -3.96 -10.69 7.89
CA ASP A 49 -4.89 -10.91 8.99
C ASP A 49 -4.19 -10.81 10.34
N VAL A 50 -4.68 -9.88 11.17
CA VAL A 50 -4.20 -9.68 12.54
C VAL A 50 -4.59 -10.86 13.46
N GLN A 51 -5.68 -11.57 13.16
CA GLN A 51 -6.10 -12.70 13.98
C GLN A 51 -5.15 -13.89 13.84
N ALA A 52 -4.66 -14.17 12.63
CA ALA A 52 -3.60 -15.16 12.41
C ALA A 52 -2.33 -14.84 13.25
N ILE A 53 -1.93 -13.57 13.32
CA ILE A 53 -0.78 -13.14 14.14
C ILE A 53 -1.02 -13.39 15.63
N ILE A 54 -2.23 -13.12 16.12
CA ILE A 54 -2.58 -13.39 17.52
C ILE A 54 -2.58 -14.90 17.81
N GLN A 55 -3.08 -15.72 16.86
CA GLN A 55 -3.09 -17.18 16.96
C GLN A 55 -1.68 -17.78 16.98
N ASP A 56 -0.74 -17.18 16.25
CA ASP A 56 0.68 -17.55 16.27
C ASP A 56 1.39 -17.17 17.59
N GLY A 57 0.66 -16.57 18.55
CA GLY A 57 1.11 -16.37 19.92
C GLY A 57 1.72 -15.00 20.21
N PHE A 58 1.73 -14.08 19.24
CA PHE A 58 2.20 -12.71 19.43
C PHE A 58 1.23 -11.92 20.34
N LYS A 59 1.78 -11.09 21.24
CA LYS A 59 1.00 -10.37 22.25
C LYS A 59 1.43 -8.92 22.39
N GLY A 60 0.47 -8.05 22.71
CA GLY A 60 0.72 -6.64 22.99
C GLY A 60 1.42 -5.95 21.81
N PRO A 61 2.50 -5.17 22.05
CA PRO A 61 3.23 -4.47 20.99
C PRO A 61 3.78 -5.39 19.89
N ALA A 62 4.11 -6.65 20.21
CA ALA A 62 4.68 -7.59 19.26
C ALA A 62 3.73 -7.95 18.10
N ILE A 63 2.40 -7.79 18.30
CA ILE A 63 1.42 -7.99 17.21
C ILE A 63 1.66 -6.98 16.09
N ARG A 64 1.93 -5.71 16.43
CA ARG A 64 2.15 -4.66 15.44
C ARG A 64 3.47 -4.88 14.69
N ASP A 65 4.52 -5.24 15.42
CA ASP A 65 5.84 -5.48 14.83
C ASP A 65 5.79 -6.67 13.86
N GLU A 66 5.08 -7.73 14.22
CA GLU A 66 4.86 -8.88 13.35
C GLU A 66 3.94 -8.56 12.17
N GLN A 67 2.88 -7.77 12.39
CA GLN A 67 1.99 -7.33 11.30
C GLN A 67 2.75 -6.54 10.25
N GLU A 68 3.68 -5.68 10.65
CA GLU A 68 4.51 -4.94 9.71
C GLU A 68 5.43 -5.86 8.91
N LYS A 69 6.05 -6.87 9.54
CA LYS A 69 6.87 -7.85 8.81
C LYS A 69 6.08 -8.61 7.76
N ARG A 70 4.91 -9.14 8.13
CA ARG A 70 4.05 -9.88 7.20
C ARG A 70 3.53 -9.00 6.07
N ARG A 71 3.31 -7.71 6.32
CA ARG A 71 2.96 -6.73 5.28
C ARG A 71 4.08 -6.47 4.29
N ILE A 72 5.33 -6.52 4.73
CA ILE A 72 6.51 -6.36 3.88
C ILE A 72 6.74 -7.62 3.02
N GLU A 73 6.39 -8.80 3.54
CA GLU A 73 6.55 -10.09 2.85
C GLU A 73 5.43 -10.41 1.84
N ALA A 74 4.25 -9.82 2.01
CA ALA A 74 3.07 -10.02 1.15
C ALA A 74 3.19 -9.32 -0.20
#